data_AF-A0A8S0WEP9-F1
#
_entry.id   AF-A0A8S0WEP9-F1
#
_cell.length_a   1.000
_cell.length_b   1.000
_cell.length_c   1.000
_cell.angle_alpha   90.00
_cell.angle_beta   90.00
_cell.angle_gamma   90.00
#
_symmetry.space_group_name_H-M   'P 1'
#
loop_
_entity.id
_entity.type
_entity.pdbx_description
1 polymer ?
#
loop_
_entity_poly.entity_id
_entity_poly.type
_entity_poly.pdbx_seq_one_letter_code
_entity_poly.pdbx_strand_id
1 'polypeptide(L)'
;MDDGTRDYIRDLEAKLEAQGAAARDREADTAETIQSLLEDNEILQQRNQQLEWELDSLRDRLQDATALSDARGKELISAQTFLSTADNISVSEVISKIAALNEEVFQISAFLGDCLICRHEPPTPEQDLQEIFETLQRRLGTEIAFALSQQPHTEEKEPNRLLAQMVLQINLVKFCFRKIRAWHSDGELHHLLGDIFHGIRSSQQQAVSGRWRALTRSEIEFSSETWENEVMASISKIFAVARWDFPGPDQRTSFQRQLSTLFNAIKEIRLVLGQQFTSADLEVRIPRTDMVYDPTLLDEAYSDGRASEREARAEEVAGTIEMGLVKVQPLQGSERLQEEILLKPKVLLGPTLREALHPPSGTSYCREERRERMHRPLEGKN
;
A
#
# COMPACT_ATOMS: atom_id res chain seq x y z
N MET A 1 57.03 -91.86 81.15
CA MET A 1 56.08 -91.07 80.33
C MET A 1 55.36 -92.05 79.45
N ASP A 2 54.03 -92.01 79.51
CA ASP A 2 53.12 -93.05 79.05
C ASP A 2 52.89 -92.98 77.54
N ASP A 3 52.83 -94.14 76.88
CA ASP A 3 52.82 -94.31 75.42
C ASP A 3 51.56 -93.67 74.80
N GLY A 4 50.44 -93.67 75.54
CA GLY A 4 49.19 -93.02 75.14
C GLY A 4 49.24 -91.49 75.11
N THR A 5 50.17 -90.84 75.82
CA THR A 5 50.33 -89.38 75.76
C THR A 5 51.08 -88.95 74.49
N ARG A 6 51.98 -89.80 73.97
CA ARG A 6 52.69 -89.55 72.71
C ARG A 6 51.78 -89.68 71.49
N ASP A 7 50.92 -90.71 71.46
CA ASP A 7 49.96 -90.88 70.37
C ASP A 7 48.89 -89.79 70.35
N TYR A 8 48.45 -89.31 71.52
CA TYR A 8 47.51 -88.19 71.62
C TYR A 8 48.13 -86.86 71.16
N ILE A 9 49.40 -86.61 71.48
CA ILE A 9 50.14 -85.44 70.97
C ILE A 9 50.30 -85.53 69.45
N ARG A 10 50.61 -86.71 68.90
CA ARG A 10 50.76 -86.92 67.45
C ARG A 10 49.44 -86.74 66.68
N ASP A 11 48.31 -87.18 67.24
CA ASP A 11 46.97 -86.97 66.66
C ASP A 11 46.55 -85.49 66.72
N LEU A 12 46.88 -84.78 67.80
CA LEU A 12 46.67 -83.34 67.92
C LEU A 12 47.55 -82.55 66.94
N GLU A 13 48.81 -82.93 66.76
CA GLU A 13 49.72 -82.33 65.77
C GLU A 13 49.20 -82.55 64.34
N ALA A 14 48.73 -83.75 64.00
CA ALA A 14 48.15 -84.05 62.70
C ALA A 14 46.83 -83.28 62.44
N LYS A 15 45.97 -83.14 63.46
CA LYS A 15 44.75 -82.31 63.37
C LYS A 15 45.07 -80.82 63.24
N LEU A 16 46.07 -80.34 63.95
CA LEU A 16 46.53 -78.95 63.87
C LEU A 16 47.15 -78.66 62.50
N GLU A 17 47.94 -79.58 61.94
CA GLU A 17 48.46 -79.49 60.57
C GLU A 17 47.35 -79.53 59.52
N ALA A 18 46.38 -80.45 59.63
CA ALA A 18 45.25 -80.53 58.71
C ALA A 18 44.36 -79.28 58.77
N GLN A 19 44.13 -78.74 59.97
CA GLN A 19 43.38 -77.51 60.17
C GLN A 19 44.16 -76.30 59.65
N GLY A 20 45.48 -76.28 59.81
CA GLY A 20 46.37 -75.26 59.25
C GLY A 20 46.55 -75.34 57.73
N ALA A 21 46.42 -76.52 57.12
CA ALA A 21 46.39 -76.70 55.67
C ALA A 21 45.03 -76.24 55.10
N ALA A 22 43.92 -76.65 55.70
CA ALA A 22 42.58 -76.21 55.30
C ALA A 22 42.35 -74.70 55.49
N ALA A 23 42.97 -74.09 56.51
CA ALA A 23 42.97 -72.64 56.69
C ALA A 23 43.75 -71.92 55.59
N ARG A 24 44.92 -72.47 55.18
CA ARG A 24 45.74 -71.93 54.09
C ARG A 24 45.06 -72.04 52.72
N ASP A 25 44.40 -73.16 52.44
CA ASP A 25 43.63 -73.32 51.19
C ASP A 25 42.46 -72.34 51.13
N ARG A 26 41.73 -72.14 52.24
CA ARG A 26 40.68 -71.11 52.31
C ARG A 26 41.22 -69.69 52.19
N GLU A 27 42.36 -69.38 52.81
CA GLU A 27 43.02 -68.09 52.64
C GLU A 27 43.43 -67.86 51.18
N ALA A 28 43.92 -68.89 50.49
CA ALA A 28 44.26 -68.82 49.07
C ALA A 28 43.01 -68.59 48.19
N ASP A 29 41.94 -69.37 48.38
CA ASP A 29 40.68 -69.22 47.62
C ASP A 29 40.04 -67.84 47.87
N THR A 30 40.06 -67.35 49.11
CA THR A 30 39.54 -66.03 49.45
C THR A 30 40.41 -64.91 48.87
N ALA A 31 41.73 -65.07 48.86
CA ALA A 31 42.63 -64.11 48.24
C ALA A 31 42.42 -64.04 46.72
N GLU A 32 42.25 -65.17 46.05
CA GLU A 32 41.95 -65.24 44.62
C GLU A 32 40.59 -64.59 44.29
N THR A 33 39.58 -64.86 45.11
CA THR A 33 38.24 -64.23 44.96
C THR A 33 38.32 -62.71 45.15
N ILE A 34 39.04 -62.24 46.17
CA ILE A 34 39.23 -60.80 46.42
C ILE A 34 39.94 -60.15 45.24
N GLN A 35 40.96 -60.81 44.68
CA GLN A 35 41.70 -60.28 43.55
C GLN A 35 40.83 -60.18 42.28
N SER A 36 40.04 -61.21 41.97
CA SER A 36 39.07 -61.17 40.87
C SER A 36 38.03 -60.06 41.05
N LEU A 37 37.51 -59.86 42.27
CA LEU A 37 36.55 -58.79 42.55
C LEU A 37 37.15 -57.39 42.42
N LEU A 38 38.44 -57.24 42.75
CA LEU A 38 39.16 -55.97 42.57
C LEU A 38 39.32 -55.63 41.09
N GLU A 39 39.70 -56.60 40.27
CA GLU A 39 39.81 -56.44 38.81
C GLU A 39 38.47 -56.06 38.19
N ASP A 40 37.39 -56.75 38.57
CA ASP A 40 36.03 -56.43 38.10
C ASP A 40 35.59 -55.02 38.52
N ASN A 41 35.93 -54.59 39.75
CA ASN A 41 35.61 -53.25 40.23
C ASN A 41 36.33 -52.17 39.41
N GLU A 42 37.60 -52.41 39.08
CA GLU A 42 38.39 -51.49 38.27
C GLU A 42 37.81 -51.38 36.84
N ILE A 43 37.41 -52.50 36.24
CA ILE A 43 36.74 -52.51 34.92
C ILE A 43 35.42 -51.73 34.97
N LEU A 44 34.61 -51.95 36.01
CA LEU A 44 33.34 -51.24 36.19
C LEU A 44 33.53 -49.74 36.41
N GLN A 45 34.57 -49.34 37.15
CA GLN A 45 34.91 -47.93 37.35
C GLN A 45 35.32 -47.26 36.04
N GLN A 46 36.15 -47.91 35.23
CA GLN A 46 36.52 -47.41 33.90
C GLN A 46 35.30 -47.28 32.99
N ARG A 47 34.39 -48.26 33.01
CA ARG A 47 33.13 -48.23 32.24
C ARG A 47 32.23 -47.07 32.67
N ASN A 48 32.09 -46.84 33.97
CA ASN A 48 31.28 -45.74 34.51
C ASN A 48 31.87 -44.38 34.10
N GLN A 49 33.19 -44.20 34.20
CA GLN A 49 33.84 -42.97 33.74
C GLN A 49 33.64 -42.73 32.24
N GLN A 50 33.72 -43.78 31.42
CA GLN A 50 33.44 -43.68 29.99
C GLN A 50 31.98 -43.26 29.73
N LEU A 51 31.01 -43.88 30.43
CA LEU A 51 29.60 -43.56 30.29
C LEU A 51 29.27 -42.14 30.78
N GLU A 52 29.92 -41.68 31.84
CA GLU A 52 29.80 -40.30 32.33
C GLU A 52 30.29 -39.31 31.27
N TRP A 53 31.44 -39.58 30.65
CA TRP A 53 31.97 -38.75 29.58
C TRP A 53 31.06 -38.76 28.34
N GLU A 54 30.52 -39.92 27.96
CA GLU A 54 29.55 -40.03 26.86
C GLU A 54 28.24 -39.29 27.17
N LEU A 55 27.75 -39.37 28.41
CA LEU A 55 26.55 -38.65 28.86
C LEU A 55 26.73 -37.15 28.81
N ASP A 56 27.87 -36.63 29.28
CA ASP A 56 28.15 -35.21 29.24
C ASP A 56 28.34 -34.72 27.80
N SER A 57 29.04 -35.49 26.96
CA SER A 57 29.15 -35.18 25.53
C SER A 57 27.79 -35.16 24.82
N LEU A 58 26.89 -36.09 25.16
CA LEU A 58 25.53 -36.12 24.60
C LEU A 58 24.66 -34.96 25.11
N ARG A 59 24.81 -34.58 26.38
CA ARG A 59 24.13 -33.41 26.95
C ARG A 59 24.55 -32.13 26.24
N ASP A 60 25.84 -31.93 26.02
CA ASP A 60 26.36 -30.76 25.30
C ASP A 60 25.79 -30.70 23.88
N ARG A 61 25.82 -31.82 23.14
CA ARG A 61 25.24 -31.89 21.78
C ARG A 61 23.74 -31.61 21.76
N LEU A 62 23.00 -32.10 22.74
CA LEU A 62 21.56 -31.87 22.86
C LEU A 62 21.28 -30.40 23.16
N GLN A 63 22.07 -29.78 24.03
CA GLN A 63 21.98 -28.35 24.33
C GLN A 63 22.26 -27.50 23.09
N ASP A 64 23.33 -27.81 22.35
CA ASP A 64 23.68 -27.11 21.11
C ASP A 64 22.58 -27.24 20.04
N ALA A 65 22.06 -28.45 19.85
CA ALA A 65 20.97 -28.71 18.91
C ALA A 65 19.69 -27.95 19.29
N THR A 66 19.38 -27.88 20.59
CA THR A 66 18.21 -27.15 21.10
C THR A 66 18.39 -25.65 20.86
N ALA A 67 19.55 -25.08 21.19
CA ALA A 67 19.84 -23.67 20.96
C ALA A 67 19.78 -23.29 19.48
N LEU A 68 20.29 -24.15 18.59
CA LEU A 68 20.21 -23.94 17.14
C LEU A 68 18.76 -24.01 16.62
N SER A 69 17.97 -24.96 17.13
CA SER A 69 16.55 -25.08 16.78
C SER A 69 15.77 -23.85 17.21
N ASP A 70 16.01 -23.35 18.42
CA ASP A 70 15.37 -22.14 18.93
C ASP A 70 15.75 -20.89 18.13
N ALA A 71 17.03 -20.77 17.75
CA ALA A 71 17.51 -19.68 16.90
C ALA A 71 16.82 -19.70 15.52
N ARG A 72 16.79 -20.86 14.86
CA ARG A 72 16.10 -21.03 13.57
C ARG A 72 14.60 -20.81 13.68
N GLY A 73 13.98 -21.24 14.78
CA GLY A 73 12.55 -21.00 15.05
C GLY A 73 12.23 -19.51 15.11
N LYS A 74 13.07 -18.72 15.81
CA LYS A 74 12.93 -17.25 15.87
C LYS A 74 13.12 -16.59 14.51
N GLU A 75 14.13 -17.02 13.75
CA GLU A 75 14.37 -16.52 12.39
C GLU A 75 13.18 -16.81 11.46
N LEU A 76 12.61 -18.02 11.55
CA LEU A 76 11.49 -18.44 10.72
C LEU A 76 10.20 -17.69 11.05
N ILE A 77 9.93 -17.43 12.34
CA ILE A 77 8.81 -16.59 12.78
C ILE A 77 8.99 -15.15 12.28
N SER A 78 10.21 -14.59 12.36
CA SER A 78 10.52 -13.26 11.86
C SER A 78 10.31 -13.18 10.34
N ALA A 79 10.84 -14.16 9.59
CA ALA A 79 10.67 -14.25 8.15
C ALA A 79 9.20 -14.43 7.76
N GLN A 80 8.44 -15.26 8.47
CA GLN A 80 7.02 -15.47 8.21
C GLN A 80 6.19 -14.20 8.50
N THR A 81 6.52 -13.47 9.57
CA THR A 81 5.88 -12.19 9.88
C THR A 81 6.20 -11.14 8.81
N PHE A 82 7.44 -11.12 8.31
CA PHE A 82 7.86 -10.21 7.25
C PHE A 82 7.22 -10.55 5.89
N LEU A 83 7.07 -11.83 5.58
CA LEU A 83 6.49 -12.33 4.33
C LEU A 83 4.96 -12.41 4.36
N SER A 84 4.33 -12.16 5.51
CA SER A 84 2.87 -12.11 5.61
C SER A 84 2.33 -10.98 4.73
N THR A 85 1.49 -11.34 3.77
CA THR A 85 0.79 -10.41 2.87
C THR A 85 -0.66 -10.18 3.30
N ALA A 86 -0.99 -10.39 4.57
CA ALA A 86 -2.34 -10.12 5.06
C ALA A 86 -2.60 -8.60 5.02
N ASP A 87 -3.49 -8.17 4.14
CA ASP A 87 -3.89 -6.77 4.05
C ASP A 87 -4.75 -6.39 5.26
N ASN A 88 -4.55 -5.17 5.76
CA ASN A 88 -5.38 -4.62 6.84
C ASN A 88 -6.73 -4.08 6.33
N ILE A 89 -6.90 -4.02 5.01
CA ILE A 89 -8.03 -3.39 4.33
C ILE A 89 -8.41 -4.19 3.09
N SER A 90 -9.72 -4.29 2.81
CA SER A 90 -10.24 -4.97 1.63
C SER A 90 -10.13 -4.12 0.36
N VAL A 91 -10.03 -4.74 -0.82
CA VAL A 91 -10.07 -4.04 -2.12
C VAL A 91 -11.34 -3.19 -2.27
N SER A 92 -12.50 -3.69 -1.84
CA SER A 92 -13.76 -2.94 -1.87
C SER A 92 -13.72 -1.67 -1.03
N GLU A 93 -13.04 -1.69 0.12
CA GLU A 93 -12.88 -0.50 0.94
C GLU A 93 -11.96 0.52 0.28
N VAL A 94 -10.88 0.08 -0.39
CA VAL A 94 -10.04 0.97 -1.22
C VAL A 94 -10.86 1.63 -2.32
N ILE A 95 -11.67 0.85 -3.06
CA ILE A 95 -12.57 1.38 -4.09
C ILE A 95 -13.52 2.43 -3.50
N SER A 96 -14.12 2.14 -2.33
CA SER A 96 -15.00 3.08 -1.64
C SER A 96 -14.31 4.39 -1.27
N LYS A 97 -13.05 4.34 -0.81
CA LYS A 97 -12.28 5.56 -0.48
C LYS A 97 -11.97 6.38 -1.74
N ILE A 98 -11.62 5.75 -2.85
CA ILE A 98 -11.41 6.45 -4.14
C ILE A 98 -12.72 7.08 -4.63
N ALA A 99 -13.83 6.35 -4.56
CA ALA A 99 -15.16 6.87 -4.94
C ALA A 99 -15.56 8.08 -4.08
N ALA A 100 -15.33 8.03 -2.76
CA ALA A 100 -15.56 9.16 -1.87
C ALA A 100 -14.68 10.37 -2.23
N LEU A 101 -13.40 10.16 -2.56
CA LEU A 101 -12.53 11.24 -3.03
C LEU A 101 -13.03 11.86 -4.35
N ASN A 102 -13.51 11.05 -5.29
CA ASN A 102 -14.07 11.55 -6.55
C ASN A 102 -15.32 12.42 -6.29
N GLU A 103 -16.18 12.03 -5.36
CA GLU A 103 -17.36 12.80 -4.95
C GLU A 103 -16.97 14.12 -4.28
N GLU A 104 -15.99 14.14 -3.39
CA GLU A 104 -15.46 15.38 -2.78
C GLU A 104 -14.92 16.33 -3.87
N VAL A 105 -14.15 15.81 -4.84
CA VAL A 105 -13.65 16.59 -5.97
C VAL A 105 -14.79 17.16 -6.80
N PHE A 106 -15.85 16.39 -7.06
CA PHE A 106 -17.06 16.84 -7.74
C PHE A 106 -17.76 17.98 -6.97
N GLN A 107 -18.00 17.79 -5.68
CA GLN A 107 -18.71 18.77 -4.83
C GLN A 107 -17.96 20.09 -4.72
N ILE A 108 -16.64 20.04 -4.49
CA ILE A 108 -15.78 21.23 -4.42
C ILE A 108 -15.79 21.98 -5.76
N SER A 109 -15.73 21.26 -6.87
CA SER A 109 -15.73 21.86 -8.21
C SER A 109 -17.08 22.49 -8.56
N ALA A 110 -18.19 21.83 -8.20
CA ALA A 110 -19.53 22.36 -8.38
C ALA A 110 -19.77 23.62 -7.54
N PHE A 111 -19.40 23.57 -6.24
CA PHE A 111 -19.48 24.71 -5.34
C PHE A 111 -18.70 25.91 -5.89
N LEU A 112 -17.44 25.70 -6.30
CA LEU A 112 -16.62 26.77 -6.82
C LEU A 112 -17.18 27.30 -8.14
N GLY A 113 -17.60 26.42 -9.06
CA GLY A 113 -18.21 26.81 -10.34
C GLY A 113 -19.48 27.65 -10.20
N ASP A 114 -20.28 27.42 -9.16
CA ASP A 114 -21.48 28.22 -8.85
C ASP A 114 -21.16 29.59 -8.22
N CYS A 115 -19.95 29.76 -7.67
CA CYS A 115 -19.55 31.00 -6.98
C CYS A 115 -18.79 31.99 -7.88
N LEU A 116 -18.36 31.61 -9.09
CA LEU A 116 -17.50 32.46 -9.91
C LEU A 116 -18.24 33.65 -10.50
N ILE A 117 -17.51 34.75 -10.69
CA ILE A 117 -17.95 35.93 -11.45
C ILE A 117 -16.97 36.22 -12.60
N CYS A 118 -17.46 36.89 -13.64
CA CYS A 118 -16.61 37.40 -14.72
C CYS A 118 -15.88 38.66 -14.26
N ARG A 119 -14.59 38.77 -14.61
CA ARG A 119 -13.72 39.90 -14.27
C ARG A 119 -13.71 40.92 -15.41
N HIS A 120 -13.73 42.20 -15.03
CA HIS A 120 -13.89 43.35 -15.92
C HIS A 120 -12.61 43.74 -16.69
N GLU A 121 -11.43 43.54 -16.10
CA GLU A 121 -10.13 43.87 -16.72
C GLU A 121 -9.12 42.73 -16.54
N PRO A 122 -8.27 42.46 -17.54
CA PRO A 122 -7.14 41.54 -17.38
C PRO A 122 -6.14 42.18 -16.40
N PRO A 123 -5.92 41.59 -15.21
CA PRO A 123 -4.92 42.10 -14.27
C PRO A 123 -3.49 41.75 -14.70
N THR A 124 -3.39 40.89 -15.71
CA THR A 124 -2.17 40.22 -16.13
C THR A 124 -1.80 40.74 -17.51
N PRO A 125 -0.58 41.26 -17.69
CA PRO A 125 -0.06 41.65 -19.00
C PRO A 125 -0.25 40.54 -20.04
N GLU A 126 -0.47 40.90 -21.31
CA GLU A 126 -0.71 39.92 -22.38
C GLU A 126 0.44 38.90 -22.53
N GLN A 127 1.68 39.31 -22.29
CA GLN A 127 2.86 38.43 -22.32
C GLN A 127 2.79 37.35 -21.23
N ASP A 128 2.38 37.72 -20.01
CA ASP A 128 2.21 36.79 -18.90
C ASP A 128 1.01 35.85 -19.13
N LEU A 129 -0.05 36.33 -19.79
CA LEU A 129 -1.21 35.51 -20.14
C LEU A 129 -0.86 34.39 -21.13
N GLN A 130 0.03 34.65 -22.09
CA GLN A 130 0.51 33.62 -23.03
C GLN A 130 1.28 32.52 -22.30
N GLU A 131 2.19 32.87 -21.38
CA GLU A 131 2.92 31.90 -20.57
C GLU A 131 1.98 31.08 -19.66
N ILE A 132 0.98 31.74 -19.07
CA ILE A 132 -0.07 31.08 -18.29
C ILE A 132 -0.86 30.11 -19.16
N PHE A 133 -1.25 30.52 -20.36
CA PHE A 133 -2.00 29.69 -21.32
C PHE A 133 -1.20 28.44 -21.71
N GLU A 134 0.08 28.59 -22.07
CA GLU A 134 0.97 27.47 -22.40
C GLU A 134 1.17 26.52 -21.20
N THR A 135 1.22 27.08 -19.99
CA THR A 135 1.28 26.28 -18.77
C THR A 135 -0.01 25.50 -18.54
N LEU A 136 -1.19 26.09 -18.77
CA LEU A 136 -2.47 25.41 -18.68
C LEU A 136 -2.62 24.35 -19.78
N GLN A 137 -2.17 24.62 -21.00
CA GLN A 137 -2.20 23.66 -22.09
C GLN A 137 -1.41 22.41 -21.75
N ARG A 138 -0.18 22.54 -21.22
CA ARG A 138 0.63 21.40 -20.76
C ARG A 138 -0.02 20.65 -19.59
N ARG A 139 -0.72 21.34 -18.70
CA ARG A 139 -1.29 20.76 -17.49
C ARG A 139 -2.65 20.11 -17.70
N LEU A 140 -3.58 20.80 -18.35
CA LEU A 140 -4.97 20.40 -18.52
C LEU A 140 -5.21 19.74 -19.87
N GLY A 141 -4.53 20.20 -20.92
CA GLY A 141 -4.71 19.77 -22.30
C GLY A 141 -5.11 20.92 -23.22
N THR A 142 -4.83 20.76 -24.51
CA THR A 142 -5.09 21.80 -25.54
C THR A 142 -6.56 22.16 -25.64
N GLU A 143 -7.48 21.19 -25.71
CA GLU A 143 -8.90 21.48 -25.88
C GLU A 143 -9.48 22.27 -24.71
N ILE A 144 -9.09 21.94 -23.47
CA ILE A 144 -9.55 22.65 -22.27
C ILE A 144 -8.99 24.07 -22.22
N ALA A 145 -7.70 24.24 -22.47
CA ALA A 145 -7.08 25.57 -22.50
C ALA A 145 -7.76 26.46 -23.56
N PHE A 146 -8.00 25.91 -24.75
CA PHE A 146 -8.73 26.61 -25.81
C PHE A 146 -10.16 26.95 -25.39
N ALA A 147 -10.91 26.00 -24.81
CA ALA A 147 -12.26 26.22 -24.30
C ALA A 147 -12.36 27.38 -23.30
N LEU A 148 -11.37 27.51 -22.40
CA LEU A 148 -11.28 28.63 -21.46
C LEU A 148 -11.03 29.96 -22.17
N SER A 149 -10.15 29.99 -23.18
CA SER A 149 -9.85 31.22 -23.94
C SER A 149 -11.02 31.71 -24.81
N GLN A 150 -11.94 30.82 -25.18
CA GLN A 150 -13.12 31.14 -25.99
C GLN A 150 -14.30 31.65 -25.15
N GLN A 151 -14.14 31.79 -23.84
CA GLN A 151 -15.22 32.31 -22.99
C GLN A 151 -15.54 33.76 -23.36
N PRO A 152 -16.83 34.11 -23.53
CA PRO A 152 -17.22 35.48 -23.85
C PRO A 152 -16.84 36.41 -22.70
N HIS A 153 -16.03 37.42 -22.99
CA HIS A 153 -15.52 38.37 -22.01
C HIS A 153 -16.42 39.61 -21.81
N THR A 154 -17.73 39.47 -22.02
CA THR A 154 -18.68 40.59 -21.98
C THR A 154 -19.35 40.70 -20.61
N GLU A 155 -19.51 41.94 -20.11
CA GLU A 155 -20.00 42.28 -18.75
C GLU A 155 -21.37 41.67 -18.39
N GLU A 156 -22.22 41.40 -19.37
CA GLU A 156 -23.59 40.91 -19.16
C GLU A 156 -23.68 39.38 -19.00
N LYS A 157 -22.58 38.64 -19.20
CA LYS A 157 -22.61 37.18 -19.20
C LYS A 157 -21.97 36.60 -17.95
N GLU A 158 -22.76 35.83 -17.20
CA GLU A 158 -22.26 34.97 -16.13
C GLU A 158 -21.25 33.94 -16.69
N PRO A 159 -20.25 33.50 -15.89
CA PRO A 159 -19.40 32.38 -16.25
C PRO A 159 -20.24 31.15 -16.64
N ASN A 160 -19.79 30.43 -17.66
CA ASN A 160 -20.38 29.13 -17.96
C ASN A 160 -20.09 28.16 -16.81
N ARG A 161 -21.07 27.98 -15.93
CA ARG A 161 -20.94 27.20 -14.69
C ARG A 161 -20.57 25.74 -14.94
N LEU A 162 -21.10 25.15 -16.03
CA LEU A 162 -20.79 23.78 -16.41
C LEU A 162 -19.33 23.64 -16.84
N LEU A 163 -18.84 24.55 -17.69
CA LEU A 163 -17.43 24.57 -18.08
C LEU A 163 -16.53 24.81 -16.86
N ALA A 164 -16.87 25.77 -16.01
CA ALA A 164 -16.11 26.05 -14.80
C ALA A 164 -15.99 24.81 -13.91
N GLN A 165 -17.11 24.14 -13.65
CA GLN A 165 -17.13 22.88 -12.90
C GLN A 165 -16.24 21.82 -13.55
N MET A 166 -16.39 21.55 -14.86
CA MET A 166 -15.60 20.53 -15.57
C MET A 166 -14.09 20.79 -15.46
N VAL A 167 -13.66 22.02 -15.73
CA VAL A 167 -12.24 22.39 -15.72
C VAL A 167 -11.64 22.34 -14.31
N LEU A 168 -12.37 22.82 -13.32
CA LEU A 168 -11.96 22.74 -11.92
C LEU A 168 -11.84 21.30 -11.45
N GLN A 169 -12.79 20.45 -11.84
CA GLN A 169 -12.78 19.03 -11.51
C GLN A 169 -11.57 18.32 -12.11
N ILE A 170 -11.28 18.56 -13.40
CA ILE A 170 -10.10 18.00 -14.07
C ILE A 170 -8.81 18.46 -13.39
N ASN A 171 -8.74 19.73 -13.00
CA ASN A 171 -7.57 20.26 -12.30
C ASN A 171 -7.37 19.61 -10.92
N LEU A 172 -8.44 19.45 -10.13
CA LEU A 172 -8.40 18.83 -8.82
C LEU A 172 -8.11 17.33 -8.91
N VAL A 173 -8.69 16.61 -9.87
CA VAL A 173 -8.36 15.19 -10.15
C VAL A 173 -6.88 15.03 -10.45
N LYS A 174 -6.33 15.86 -11.36
CA LYS A 174 -4.89 15.81 -11.69
C LYS A 174 -4.01 16.12 -10.48
N PHE A 175 -4.42 17.05 -9.62
CA PHE A 175 -3.74 17.33 -8.36
C PHE A 175 -3.76 16.10 -7.42
N CYS A 176 -4.94 15.53 -7.17
CA CYS A 176 -5.11 14.35 -6.32
C CYS A 176 -4.28 13.17 -6.83
N PHE A 177 -4.37 12.86 -8.13
CA PHE A 177 -3.60 11.80 -8.76
C PHE A 177 -2.09 11.94 -8.52
N ARG A 178 -1.54 13.14 -8.75
CA ARG A 178 -0.13 13.43 -8.50
C ARG A 178 0.24 13.23 -7.04
N LYS A 179 -0.56 13.79 -6.13
CA LYS A 179 -0.28 13.70 -4.69
C LYS A 179 -0.45 12.29 -4.15
N ILE A 180 -1.34 11.46 -4.67
CA ILE A 180 -1.50 10.05 -4.26
C ILE A 180 -0.31 9.19 -4.71
N ARG A 181 0.17 9.39 -5.95
CA ARG A 181 1.26 8.59 -6.53
C ARG A 181 2.65 9.00 -6.06
N ALA A 182 2.83 10.26 -5.67
CA ALA A 182 4.14 10.78 -5.25
C ALA A 182 4.76 9.95 -4.12
N TRP A 183 6.03 9.60 -4.26
CA TRP A 183 6.81 8.98 -3.18
C TRP A 183 7.27 10.02 -2.16
N HIS A 184 7.63 11.21 -2.65
CA HIS A 184 8.13 12.32 -1.87
C HIS A 184 7.62 13.65 -2.44
N SER A 185 7.67 14.74 -1.67
CA SER A 185 7.28 16.09 -2.13
C SER A 185 8.30 16.69 -3.11
N ASP A 186 9.58 16.46 -2.83
CA ASP A 186 10.69 16.70 -3.75
C ASP A 186 10.62 15.78 -4.99
N GLY A 187 10.80 16.39 -6.17
CA GLY A 187 10.66 15.72 -7.46
C GLY A 187 11.78 14.73 -7.75
N GLU A 188 13.03 15.04 -7.40
CA GLU A 188 14.18 14.15 -7.64
C GLU A 188 14.08 12.90 -6.78
N LEU A 189 13.78 13.08 -5.48
CA LEU A 189 13.53 11.96 -4.58
C LEU A 189 12.31 11.14 -5.01
N HIS A 190 11.26 11.78 -5.53
CA HIS A 190 10.11 11.05 -6.07
C HIS A 190 10.50 10.11 -7.21
N HIS A 191 11.31 10.59 -8.16
CA HIS A 191 11.78 9.78 -9.29
C HIS A 191 12.72 8.66 -8.85
N LEU A 192 13.73 8.99 -8.03
CA LEU A 192 14.69 8.01 -7.51
C LEU A 192 14.00 6.85 -6.78
N LEU A 193 13.07 7.16 -5.86
CA LEU A 193 12.32 6.15 -5.12
C LEU A 193 11.38 5.34 -6.02
N GLY A 194 10.81 5.99 -7.05
CA GLY A 194 10.01 5.32 -8.07
C GLY A 194 10.81 4.29 -8.86
N ASP A 195 12.01 4.66 -9.29
CA ASP A 195 12.91 3.79 -10.05
C ASP A 195 13.40 2.60 -9.22
N ILE A 196 13.79 2.85 -7.96
CA ILE A 196 14.17 1.79 -7.01
C ILE A 196 12.99 0.84 -6.80
N PHE A 197 11.79 1.37 -6.54
CA PHE A 197 10.61 0.54 -6.36
C PHE A 197 10.31 -0.30 -7.61
N HIS A 198 10.42 0.29 -8.80
CA HIS A 198 10.19 -0.42 -10.05
C HIS A 198 11.18 -1.58 -10.25
N GLY A 199 12.47 -1.37 -9.92
CA GLY A 199 13.49 -2.43 -9.94
C GLY A 199 13.21 -3.55 -8.93
N ILE A 200 12.75 -3.21 -7.72
CA ILE A 200 12.37 -4.21 -6.70
C ILE A 200 11.13 -4.98 -7.16
N ARG A 201 10.12 -4.28 -7.64
CA ARG A 201 8.85 -4.86 -8.10
C ARG A 201 9.02 -5.82 -9.28
N SER A 202 9.94 -5.53 -10.20
CA SER A 202 10.22 -6.39 -11.36
C SER A 202 11.07 -7.62 -11.03
N SER A 203 11.92 -7.54 -10.00
CA SER A 203 12.88 -8.60 -9.66
C SER A 203 12.47 -9.47 -8.46
N GLN A 204 11.58 -8.98 -7.59
CA GLN A 204 11.22 -9.63 -6.33
C GLN A 204 9.76 -10.12 -6.33
N GLN A 205 9.46 -11.03 -5.40
CA GLN A 205 8.08 -11.47 -5.16
C GLN A 205 7.23 -10.34 -4.57
N GLN A 206 5.92 -10.36 -4.84
CA GLN A 206 4.98 -9.33 -4.37
C GLN A 206 5.04 -9.09 -2.85
N ALA A 207 5.24 -10.13 -2.05
CA ALA A 207 5.39 -10.00 -0.60
C ALA A 207 6.56 -9.08 -0.21
N VAL A 208 7.67 -9.18 -0.94
CA VAL A 208 8.87 -8.37 -0.71
C VAL A 208 8.68 -6.94 -1.22
N SER A 209 8.19 -6.77 -2.46
CA SER A 209 7.98 -5.44 -3.05
C SER A 209 6.90 -4.66 -2.29
N GLY A 210 5.78 -5.30 -1.94
CA GLY A 210 4.71 -4.72 -1.15
C GLY A 210 5.18 -4.29 0.24
N ARG A 211 5.98 -5.12 0.92
CA ARG A 211 6.53 -4.77 2.24
C ARG A 211 7.56 -3.66 2.17
N TRP A 212 8.43 -3.68 1.17
CA TRP A 212 9.38 -2.60 0.93
C TRP A 212 8.64 -1.28 0.75
N ARG A 213 7.62 -1.25 -0.12
CA ARG A 213 6.79 -0.05 -0.35
C ARG A 213 6.14 0.46 0.94
N ALA A 214 5.60 -0.44 1.74
CA ALA A 214 4.97 -0.11 3.02
C ALA A 214 5.95 0.52 4.01
N LEU A 215 7.11 -0.10 4.21
CA LEU A 215 8.15 0.40 5.11
C LEU A 215 8.72 1.73 4.60
N THR A 216 9.07 1.81 3.32
CA THR A 216 9.60 3.05 2.74
C THR A 216 8.60 4.19 2.86
N ARG A 217 7.30 3.94 2.65
CA ARG A 217 6.27 4.97 2.83
C ARG A 217 5.96 5.29 4.28
N SER A 218 6.28 4.44 5.27
CA SER A 218 6.12 4.77 6.68
C SER A 218 7.25 5.65 7.20
N GLU A 219 8.46 5.47 6.67
CA GLU A 219 9.64 6.25 7.06
C GLU A 219 9.76 7.59 6.33
N ILE A 220 9.15 7.73 5.14
CA ILE A 220 9.17 8.99 4.40
C ILE A 220 8.10 9.93 4.94
N GLU A 221 8.54 11.04 5.52
CA GLU A 221 7.66 12.14 5.88
C GLU A 221 7.12 12.83 4.60
N PHE A 222 5.80 12.86 4.46
CA PHE A 222 5.14 13.56 3.35
C PHE A 222 4.41 14.80 3.86
N SER A 223 5.01 15.97 3.66
CA SER A 223 4.39 17.24 4.05
C SER A 223 3.23 17.63 3.11
N SER A 224 2.15 18.13 3.71
CA SER A 224 1.02 18.72 3.00
C SER A 224 0.96 20.24 3.07
N GLU A 225 1.99 20.89 3.62
CA GLU A 225 1.99 22.34 3.92
C GLU A 225 1.81 23.20 2.67
N THR A 226 2.35 22.77 1.53
CA THR A 226 2.27 23.53 0.27
C THR A 226 1.02 23.26 -0.54
N TRP A 227 0.20 22.27 -0.17
CA TRP A 227 -0.88 21.77 -1.02
C TRP A 227 -1.93 22.83 -1.32
N GLU A 228 -2.32 23.63 -0.32
CA GLU A 228 -3.28 24.72 -0.51
C GLU A 228 -2.74 25.75 -1.51
N ASN A 229 -1.50 26.19 -1.32
CA ASN A 229 -0.85 27.16 -2.19
C ASN A 229 -0.72 26.63 -3.63
N GLU A 230 -0.40 25.35 -3.80
CA GLU A 230 -0.32 24.71 -5.13
C GLU A 230 -1.68 24.65 -5.84
N VAL A 231 -2.75 24.33 -5.12
CA VAL A 231 -4.12 24.32 -5.67
C VAL A 231 -4.55 25.73 -6.02
N MET A 232 -4.39 26.69 -5.11
CA MET A 232 -4.76 28.09 -5.33
C MET A 232 -3.97 28.70 -6.49
N ALA A 233 -2.66 28.47 -6.57
CA ALA A 233 -1.84 28.96 -7.68
C ALA A 233 -2.29 28.37 -9.02
N SER A 234 -2.73 27.11 -9.03
CA SER A 234 -3.28 26.50 -10.25
C SER A 234 -4.63 27.07 -10.65
N ILE A 235 -5.51 27.33 -9.69
CA ILE A 235 -6.84 27.88 -9.95
C ILE A 235 -6.72 29.33 -10.43
N SER A 236 -5.82 30.13 -9.84
CA SER A 236 -5.54 31.49 -10.31
C SER A 236 -5.12 31.55 -11.78
N LYS A 237 -4.38 30.54 -12.28
CA LYS A 237 -4.02 30.44 -13.70
C LYS A 237 -5.26 30.21 -14.58
N ILE A 238 -6.15 29.30 -14.17
CA ILE A 238 -7.42 29.04 -14.85
C ILE A 238 -8.25 30.33 -14.90
N PHE A 239 -8.35 31.02 -13.76
CA PHE A 239 -9.11 32.26 -13.63
C PHE A 239 -8.54 33.38 -14.49
N ALA A 240 -7.21 33.49 -14.60
CA ALA A 240 -6.57 34.49 -15.46
C ALA A 240 -6.95 34.30 -16.94
N VAL A 241 -6.92 33.07 -17.45
CA VAL A 241 -7.26 32.78 -18.86
C VAL A 241 -8.76 32.93 -19.13
N ALA A 242 -9.60 32.44 -18.21
CA ALA A 242 -11.05 32.49 -18.36
C ALA A 242 -11.68 33.84 -17.96
N ARG A 243 -10.87 34.76 -17.42
CA ARG A 243 -11.30 36.02 -16.78
C ARG A 243 -12.35 35.79 -15.70
N TRP A 244 -12.13 34.79 -14.85
CA TRP A 244 -12.96 34.54 -13.67
C TRP A 244 -12.35 35.15 -12.42
N ASP A 245 -13.17 35.38 -11.41
CA ASP A 245 -12.72 35.77 -10.07
C ASP A 245 -13.68 35.25 -9.00
N PHE A 246 -13.22 35.31 -7.75
CA PHE A 246 -14.09 35.18 -6.59
C PHE A 246 -14.92 36.46 -6.43
N PRO A 247 -16.20 36.37 -5.98
CA PRO A 247 -17.02 37.54 -5.67
C PRO A 247 -16.44 38.39 -4.53
N GLY A 248 -15.69 37.74 -3.62
CA GLY A 248 -15.13 38.36 -2.44
C GLY A 248 -14.20 37.42 -1.65
N PRO A 249 -13.53 37.94 -0.61
CA PRO A 249 -12.59 37.17 0.21
C PRO A 249 -13.26 36.05 1.00
N ASP A 250 -14.56 36.18 1.32
CA ASP A 250 -15.30 35.18 2.08
C ASP A 250 -15.50 33.89 1.29
N GLN A 251 -15.83 33.98 -0.01
CA GLN A 251 -15.98 32.82 -0.89
C GLN A 251 -14.63 32.11 -1.10
N ARG A 252 -13.55 32.89 -1.26
CA ARG A 252 -12.19 32.33 -1.33
C ARG A 252 -11.84 31.57 -0.05
N THR A 253 -12.11 32.14 1.11
CA THR A 253 -11.86 31.50 2.41
C THR A 253 -12.71 30.25 2.61
N SER A 254 -13.98 30.28 2.17
CA SER A 254 -14.87 29.12 2.20
C SER A 254 -14.35 27.98 1.32
N PHE A 255 -13.86 28.29 0.13
CA PHE A 255 -13.24 27.32 -0.77
C PHE A 255 -11.97 26.70 -0.16
N GLN A 256 -11.08 27.53 0.40
CA GLN A 256 -9.87 27.04 1.08
C GLN A 256 -10.21 26.09 2.23
N ARG A 257 -11.29 26.35 2.98
CA ARG A 257 -11.76 25.44 4.03
C ARG A 257 -12.17 24.06 3.48
N GLN A 258 -12.84 24.00 2.33
CA GLN A 258 -13.22 22.73 1.70
C GLN A 258 -12.01 21.93 1.20
N LEU A 259 -10.88 22.57 0.87
CA LEU A 259 -9.67 21.84 0.49
C LEU A 259 -9.11 20.98 1.64
N SER A 260 -9.41 21.31 2.90
CA SER A 260 -8.96 20.51 4.04
C SER A 260 -9.53 19.08 4.05
N THR A 261 -10.82 18.90 3.70
CA THR A 261 -11.44 17.57 3.61
C THR A 261 -10.82 16.76 2.47
N LEU A 262 -10.62 17.41 1.31
CA LEU A 262 -9.93 16.83 0.17
C LEU A 262 -8.52 16.35 0.54
N PHE A 263 -7.75 17.15 1.27
CA PHE A 263 -6.38 16.82 1.65
C PHE A 263 -6.32 15.64 2.61
N ASN A 264 -7.26 15.54 3.54
CA ASN A 264 -7.36 14.40 4.45
C ASN A 264 -7.69 13.10 3.68
N ALA A 265 -8.62 13.16 2.72
CA ALA A 265 -8.94 12.01 1.87
C ALA A 265 -7.72 11.55 1.05
N ILE A 266 -6.93 12.48 0.48
CA ILE A 266 -5.68 12.16 -0.21
C ILE A 266 -4.69 11.45 0.74
N LYS A 267 -4.49 11.95 1.96
CA LYS A 267 -3.58 11.34 2.95
C LYS A 267 -4.01 9.93 3.32
N GLU A 268 -5.31 9.72 3.53
CA GLU A 268 -5.88 8.42 3.86
C GLU A 268 -5.66 7.41 2.73
N ILE A 269 -5.94 7.80 1.48
CA ILE A 269 -5.70 6.95 0.32
C ILE A 269 -4.21 6.64 0.15
N ARG A 270 -3.31 7.61 0.41
CA ARG A 270 -1.85 7.39 0.38
C ARG A 270 -1.42 6.34 1.40
N LEU A 271 -1.99 6.39 2.60
CA LEU A 271 -1.74 5.43 3.68
C LEU A 271 -2.24 4.03 3.28
N VAL A 272 -3.48 3.96 2.82
CA VAL A 272 -4.14 2.71 2.43
C VAL A 272 -3.40 2.02 1.29
N LEU A 273 -3.22 2.74 0.17
CA LEU A 273 -2.52 2.20 -0.99
C LEU A 273 -1.07 1.92 -0.66
N GLY A 274 -0.41 2.81 0.08
CA GLY A 274 1.03 2.77 0.28
C GLY A 274 1.52 1.80 1.35
N GLN A 275 0.74 1.56 2.40
CA GLN A 275 1.21 0.87 3.60
C GLN A 275 0.29 -0.28 4.04
N GLN A 276 -1.03 -0.15 3.91
CA GLN A 276 -1.98 -1.10 4.49
C GLN A 276 -2.40 -2.24 3.56
N PHE A 277 -2.16 -2.07 2.25
CA PHE A 277 -2.45 -3.07 1.23
C PHE A 277 -1.14 -3.53 0.56
N THR A 278 -0.66 -4.72 0.87
CA THR A 278 0.64 -5.27 0.42
C THR A 278 0.51 -6.52 -0.46
N SER A 279 -0.65 -7.20 -0.45
CA SER A 279 -0.89 -8.43 -1.20
C SER A 279 -0.85 -8.25 -2.73
N ALA A 280 -1.10 -7.03 -3.21
CA ALA A 280 -0.91 -6.62 -4.59
C ALA A 280 -0.62 -5.11 -4.68
N ASP A 281 -0.18 -4.66 -5.85
CA ASP A 281 0.03 -3.25 -6.11
C ASP A 281 -1.23 -2.63 -6.71
N LEU A 282 -1.91 -1.80 -5.92
CA LEU A 282 -3.03 -1.00 -6.35
C LEU A 282 -2.55 0.41 -6.72
N GLU A 283 -2.94 0.89 -7.89
CA GLU A 283 -2.57 2.21 -8.39
C GLU A 283 -3.80 3.00 -8.86
N VAL A 284 -3.88 4.28 -8.47
CA VAL A 284 -4.84 5.20 -9.06
C VAL A 284 -4.52 5.42 -10.54
N ARG A 285 -5.55 5.57 -11.36
CA ARG A 285 -5.43 5.71 -12.81
C ARG A 285 -6.19 6.92 -13.32
N ILE A 286 -5.50 7.71 -14.14
CA ILE A 286 -6.13 8.66 -15.06
C ILE A 286 -5.59 8.38 -16.48
N PRO A 287 -6.44 8.35 -17.51
CA PRO A 287 -5.97 8.29 -18.89
C PRO A 287 -5.23 9.57 -19.27
N ARG A 288 -4.39 9.49 -20.32
CA ARG A 288 -3.84 10.69 -20.93
C ARG A 288 -4.96 11.46 -21.63
N THR A 289 -4.93 12.79 -21.54
CA THR A 289 -5.58 13.65 -22.54
C THR A 289 -5.05 13.28 -23.92
N ASP A 290 -5.81 13.48 -25.00
CA ASP A 290 -5.50 13.14 -26.41
C ASP A 290 -5.54 11.66 -26.80
N MET A 291 -5.76 10.76 -25.83
CA MET A 291 -5.95 9.34 -26.11
C MET A 291 -7.36 9.09 -26.66
N VAL A 292 -7.48 8.16 -27.61
CA VAL A 292 -8.77 7.68 -28.11
C VAL A 292 -9.57 7.04 -26.97
N TYR A 293 -10.84 7.39 -26.89
CA TYR A 293 -11.78 6.82 -25.94
C TYR A 293 -11.99 5.33 -26.21
N ASP A 294 -11.83 4.54 -25.16
CA ASP A 294 -12.10 3.11 -25.16
C ASP A 294 -13.15 2.80 -24.08
N PRO A 295 -14.39 2.44 -24.44
CA PRO A 295 -15.47 2.16 -23.48
C PRO A 295 -15.20 0.91 -22.62
N THR A 296 -14.28 0.03 -23.04
CA THR A 296 -13.89 -1.12 -22.23
C THR A 296 -13.04 -0.70 -21.03
N LEU A 297 -12.31 0.41 -21.14
CA LEU A 297 -11.38 0.90 -20.12
C LEU A 297 -11.89 2.14 -19.37
N LEU A 298 -12.76 2.93 -19.98
CA LEU A 298 -13.15 4.26 -19.52
C LEU A 298 -14.67 4.46 -19.55
N ASP A 299 -15.19 5.24 -18.59
CA ASP A 299 -16.58 5.69 -18.60
C ASP A 299 -16.69 7.14 -19.10
N GLU A 300 -17.68 7.44 -19.94
CA GLU A 300 -17.93 8.80 -20.41
C GLU A 300 -18.67 9.62 -19.33
N ALA A 301 -18.17 10.82 -19.03
CA ALA A 301 -18.85 11.80 -18.20
C ALA A 301 -19.91 12.57 -18.99
N TYR A 302 -21.02 12.90 -18.33
CA TYR A 302 -22.12 13.68 -18.91
C TYR A 302 -22.78 13.03 -20.13
N SER A 303 -22.71 11.70 -20.26
CA SER A 303 -23.45 10.99 -21.29
C SER A 303 -24.95 10.95 -20.94
N ASP A 304 -25.79 11.53 -21.80
CA ASP A 304 -27.25 11.55 -21.65
C ASP A 304 -27.91 10.20 -22.00
N GLY A 305 -27.19 9.08 -21.86
CA GLY A 305 -27.66 7.74 -22.24
C GLY A 305 -27.77 7.50 -23.76
N ARG A 306 -27.40 8.48 -24.60
CA ARG A 306 -27.38 8.37 -26.08
C ARG A 306 -26.10 7.74 -26.65
N ALA A 307 -25.34 7.03 -25.82
CA ALA A 307 -24.05 6.47 -26.18
C ALA A 307 -24.12 5.46 -27.35
N SER A 308 -25.27 4.81 -27.56
CA SER A 308 -25.46 3.77 -28.57
C SER A 308 -25.32 4.24 -30.04
N GLU A 309 -25.30 5.55 -30.32
CA GLU A 309 -25.12 6.08 -31.69
C GLU A 309 -23.72 6.68 -31.94
N ARG A 310 -22.90 6.90 -30.90
CA ARG A 310 -21.57 7.53 -31.01
C ARG A 310 -20.41 6.55 -31.24
N GLU A 311 -20.66 5.24 -31.15
CA GLU A 311 -19.65 4.15 -31.24
C GLU A 311 -18.81 4.16 -32.54
N ALA A 312 -19.14 4.97 -33.55
CA ALA A 312 -18.45 5.03 -34.83
C ALA A 312 -17.37 6.13 -34.95
N ARG A 313 -17.22 7.05 -33.98
CA ARG A 313 -16.18 8.09 -34.03
C ARG A 313 -15.07 7.78 -33.02
N ALA A 314 -13.82 7.82 -33.50
CA ALA A 314 -12.64 7.85 -32.64
C ALA A 314 -12.61 9.19 -31.90
N GLU A 315 -13.36 9.27 -30.80
CA GLU A 315 -13.41 10.46 -29.95
C GLU A 315 -12.19 10.48 -29.02
N GLU A 316 -11.66 11.67 -28.77
CA GLU A 316 -10.49 11.84 -27.91
C GLU A 316 -10.90 12.29 -26.50
N VAL A 317 -10.15 11.83 -25.51
CA VAL A 317 -10.27 12.26 -24.13
C VAL A 317 -9.75 13.68 -23.98
N ALA A 318 -10.64 14.62 -23.62
CA ALA A 318 -10.28 16.00 -23.30
C ALA A 318 -9.71 16.11 -21.87
N GLY A 319 -10.21 15.31 -20.92
CA GLY A 319 -9.66 15.24 -19.57
C GLY A 319 -10.37 14.23 -18.67
N THR A 320 -9.87 14.04 -17.45
CA THR A 320 -10.40 13.07 -16.49
C THR A 320 -11.17 13.77 -15.37
N ILE A 321 -12.41 13.34 -15.16
CA ILE A 321 -13.37 13.93 -14.21
C ILE A 321 -13.46 13.10 -12.92
N GLU A 322 -13.23 11.78 -13.00
CA GLU A 322 -13.13 10.88 -11.85
C GLU A 322 -11.96 9.91 -12.04
N MET A 323 -11.16 9.68 -10.99
CA MET A 323 -10.02 8.76 -11.02
C MET A 323 -10.50 7.31 -10.97
N GLY A 324 -9.82 6.45 -11.71
CA GLY A 324 -9.97 5.01 -11.60
C GLY A 324 -8.98 4.37 -10.63
N LEU A 325 -9.11 3.06 -10.47
CA LEU A 325 -8.22 2.20 -9.69
C LEU A 325 -7.92 0.95 -10.50
N VAL A 326 -6.64 0.61 -10.57
CA VAL A 326 -6.17 -0.61 -11.22
C VAL A 326 -5.36 -1.45 -10.25
N LYS A 327 -5.45 -2.77 -10.38
CA LYS A 327 -4.51 -3.70 -9.79
C LYS A 327 -3.46 -4.01 -10.85
N VAL A 328 -2.20 -3.87 -10.49
CA VAL A 328 -1.09 -3.97 -11.43
C VAL A 328 -0.21 -5.16 -11.04
N GLN A 329 -0.01 -6.08 -11.97
CA GLN A 329 0.68 -7.35 -11.75
C GLN A 329 1.75 -7.58 -12.84
N PRO A 330 2.90 -8.17 -12.51
CA PRO A 330 3.85 -8.57 -13.55
C PRO A 330 3.23 -9.63 -14.46
N LEU A 331 3.29 -9.41 -15.77
CA LEU A 331 2.86 -10.40 -16.75
C LEU A 331 3.87 -11.57 -16.73
N GLN A 332 3.39 -12.81 -16.64
CA GLN A 332 4.27 -13.97 -16.55
C GLN A 332 5.29 -14.00 -17.70
N GLY A 333 6.58 -13.98 -17.37
CA GLY A 333 7.67 -14.05 -18.34
C GLY A 333 7.93 -12.76 -19.14
N SER A 334 7.40 -11.61 -18.72
CA SER A 334 7.62 -10.32 -19.37
C SER A 334 7.88 -9.22 -18.35
N GLU A 335 8.68 -8.22 -18.73
CA GLU A 335 8.81 -6.96 -17.97
C GLU A 335 7.53 -6.11 -18.03
N ARG A 336 6.57 -6.45 -18.91
CA ARG A 336 5.30 -5.72 -19.02
C ARG A 336 4.40 -6.00 -17.82
N LEU A 337 3.80 -4.94 -17.30
CA LEU A 337 2.78 -5.03 -16.25
C LEU A 337 1.41 -5.25 -16.90
N GLN A 338 0.66 -6.22 -16.39
CA GLN A 338 -0.76 -6.41 -16.66
C GLN A 338 -1.56 -5.56 -15.67
N GLU A 339 -2.63 -4.94 -16.17
CA GLU A 339 -3.52 -4.10 -15.38
C GLU A 339 -4.93 -4.69 -15.39
N GLU A 340 -5.47 -4.92 -14.20
CA GLU A 340 -6.86 -5.29 -13.98
C GLU A 340 -7.60 -4.04 -13.48
N ILE A 341 -8.62 -3.62 -14.22
CA ILE A 341 -9.42 -2.45 -13.84
C ILE A 341 -10.37 -2.83 -12.71
N LEU A 342 -10.22 -2.16 -11.57
CA LEU A 342 -11.08 -2.31 -10.39
C LEU A 342 -12.15 -1.22 -10.32
N LEU A 343 -11.80 -0.02 -10.80
CA LEU A 343 -12.70 1.13 -10.94
C LEU A 343 -12.31 1.87 -12.22
N LYS A 344 -13.24 2.03 -13.15
CA LYS A 344 -12.99 2.75 -14.39
C LYS A 344 -12.83 4.25 -14.12
N PRO A 345 -11.81 4.90 -14.69
CA PRO A 345 -11.76 6.35 -14.73
C PRO A 345 -12.93 6.90 -15.56
N LYS A 346 -13.47 8.03 -15.14
CA LYS A 346 -14.51 8.74 -15.90
C LYS A 346 -13.93 9.95 -16.60
N VAL A 347 -14.22 10.11 -17.88
CA VAL A 347 -13.56 11.08 -18.76
C VAL A 347 -14.53 12.03 -19.44
N LEU A 348 -14.07 13.26 -19.64
CA LEU A 348 -14.72 14.23 -20.51
C LEU A 348 -14.17 14.05 -21.93
N LEU A 349 -15.06 13.89 -22.91
CA LEU A 349 -14.71 13.82 -24.32
C LEU A 349 -14.78 15.20 -24.98
N GLY A 350 -13.98 15.39 -26.03
CA GLY A 350 -13.92 16.65 -26.77
C GLY A 350 -15.27 17.13 -27.33
N PRO A 351 -16.12 16.28 -27.90
CA PRO A 351 -17.46 16.67 -28.34
C PRO A 351 -18.33 17.23 -27.21
N THR A 352 -18.34 16.58 -26.06
CA THR A 352 -19.09 17.00 -24.87
C THR A 352 -18.58 18.33 -24.32
N LEU A 353 -17.27 18.56 -24.35
CA LEU A 353 -16.68 19.86 -24.00
C LEU A 353 -17.13 20.98 -24.96
N ARG A 354 -17.18 20.71 -26.27
CA ARG A 354 -17.66 21.68 -27.28
C ARG A 354 -19.14 21.99 -27.14
N GLU A 355 -19.95 20.99 -26.83
CA GLU A 355 -21.38 21.16 -26.55
C GLU A 355 -21.60 22.04 -25.31
N ALA A 356 -20.77 21.88 -24.27
CA ALA A 356 -20.81 22.74 -23.10
C ALA A 356 -20.46 24.21 -23.43
N LEU A 357 -19.59 24.48 -24.41
CA LEU A 357 -19.25 25.84 -24.86
C LEU A 357 -20.37 26.51 -25.65
N HIS A 358 -21.09 25.74 -26.45
CA HIS A 358 -22.15 26.21 -27.33
C HIS A 358 -23.41 25.37 -27.12
N PRO A 359 -24.13 25.55 -25.98
CA PRO A 359 -25.36 24.82 -25.76
C PRO A 359 -26.31 25.11 -26.94
N PRO A 360 -26.92 24.09 -27.56
CA PRO A 360 -27.77 24.29 -28.71
C PRO A 360 -28.91 25.25 -28.34
N SER A 361 -29.16 26.21 -29.22
CA SER A 361 -30.17 27.25 -29.03
C SER A 361 -31.56 26.61 -28.88
N GLY A 362 -31.98 26.31 -27.65
CA GLY A 362 -33.30 25.74 -27.36
C GLY A 362 -33.36 24.64 -26.29
N THR A 363 -32.24 24.09 -25.81
CA THR A 363 -32.30 23.10 -24.72
C THR A 363 -32.20 23.80 -23.37
N SER A 364 -33.36 24.20 -22.84
CA SER A 364 -33.55 24.31 -21.40
C SER A 364 -33.20 22.95 -20.80
N TYR A 365 -31.98 22.79 -20.28
CA TYR A 365 -31.63 21.61 -19.49
C TYR A 365 -32.64 21.56 -18.33
N CYS A 366 -33.48 20.51 -18.33
CA CYS A 366 -34.48 20.20 -17.30
C CYS A 366 -33.87 20.23 -15.89
N ARG A 367 -33.74 21.42 -15.31
CA ARG A 367 -33.38 21.63 -13.90
C ARG A 367 -34.61 21.57 -12.99
N GLU A 368 -35.82 21.57 -13.55
CA GLU A 368 -37.08 21.55 -12.81
C GLU A 368 -37.43 20.17 -12.22
N GLU A 369 -37.08 19.05 -12.87
CA GLU A 369 -37.44 17.72 -12.34
C GLU A 369 -36.68 17.30 -11.08
N ARG A 370 -35.51 17.90 -10.79
CA ARG A 370 -34.77 17.62 -9.54
C ARG A 370 -35.24 18.45 -8.34
N ARG A 371 -35.83 19.63 -8.56
CA ARG A 371 -36.44 20.41 -7.46
C ARG A 371 -37.76 19.81 -6.98
N GLU A 372 -38.55 19.20 -7.87
CA GLU A 372 -39.83 18.57 -7.49
C GLU A 372 -39.67 17.25 -6.72
N ARG A 373 -38.51 16.57 -6.82
CA ARG A 373 -38.24 15.34 -6.04
C ARG A 373 -37.78 15.59 -4.60
N MET A 374 -37.30 16.79 -4.27
CA MET A 374 -36.95 17.15 -2.87
C MET A 374 -38.12 17.74 -2.06
N HIS A 375 -39.21 18.16 -2.72
CA HIS A 375 -40.33 18.84 -2.04
C HIS A 375 -41.64 18.04 -1.98
N ARG A 376 -41.62 16.72 -2.21
CA ARG A 376 -42.82 15.90 -1.95
C ARG A 376 -42.84 15.46 -0.48
N PRO A 377 -43.77 15.94 0.38
CA PRO A 377 -43.94 15.40 1.71
C PRO A 377 -44.46 13.97 1.60
N LEU A 378 -43.95 13.09 2.46
CA LEU A 378 -44.53 11.77 2.69
C LEU A 378 -45.87 11.95 3.42
N GLU A 379 -46.94 12.13 2.66
CA GLU A 379 -48.30 11.98 3.20
C GLU A 379 -48.64 10.49 3.32
N GLY A 380 -49.11 10.13 4.51
CA GLY A 380 -49.19 8.78 5.04
C GLY A 380 -50.15 7.86 4.29
N LYS A 381 -49.76 6.58 4.28
CA LYS A 381 -50.70 5.46 4.15
C LYS A 381 -51.33 5.21 5.52
N ASN A 382 -52.64 5.43 5.61
CA ASN A 382 -53.53 4.56 6.38
C ASN A 382 -54.07 3.48 5.44
#